data_AF-A0AAW7QVG3-F1
#
_entry.id   AF-A0AAW7QVG3-F1
#
_cell.length_a   1.000
_cell.length_b   1.000
_cell.length_c   1.000
_cell.angle_alpha   90.00
_cell.angle_beta   90.00
_cell.angle_gamma   90.00
#
_symmetry.space_group_name_H-M   'P 1'
#
loop_
_entity.id
_entity.type
_entity.pdbx_description
1 polymer ?
#
loop_
_entity_poly.entity_id
_entity_poly.type
_entity_poly.pdbx_seq_one_letter_code
_entity_poly.pdbx_strand_id
1 'polypeptide(L)' 'MKVTYDPEVDALYIRLSDEPVEVTTQRLSEEVAINDAPDGRIVGIEILDASEYISGLKTERKIALENLIPMIG' A
#
# COMPACT_ATOMS: atom_id res chain seq x y z
N MET A 1 8.21 0.67 -7.39
CA MET A 1 7.34 0.21 -6.26
C MET A 1 7.76 0.93 -4.99
N LYS A 2 6.79 1.40 -4.20
CA LYS A 2 7.00 2.05 -2.91
C LYS A 2 5.95 1.56 -1.92
N VAL A 3 6.35 1.34 -0.67
CA VAL A 3 5.44 1.08 0.44
C VAL A 3 5.56 2.24 1.40
N THR A 4 4.45 2.95 1.64
CA THR A 4 4.41 4.14 2.49
C THR A 4 3.40 3.90 3.59
N TYR A 5 3.80 4.13 4.83
CA TYR A 5 2.90 4.06 5.98
C TYR A 5 2.85 5.42 6.67
N ASP A 6 1.64 5.97 6.80
CA ASP A 6 1.38 7.16 7.60
C ASP A 6 0.87 6.73 8.98
N PRO A 7 1.68 6.91 10.04
CA PRO A 7 1.30 6.50 11.37
C PRO A 7 0.32 7.42 12.09
N GLU A 8 0.12 8.66 11.60
CA GLU A 8 -0.81 9.61 12.23
C GLU A 8 -2.26 9.18 12.00
N VAL A 9 -2.52 8.63 10.82
CA VAL A 9 -3.84 8.16 10.38
C VAL A 9 -3.94 6.64 10.23
N ASP A 10 -2.87 5.90 10.56
CA ASP A 10 -2.77 4.45 10.47
C ASP A 10 -3.07 3.89 9.06
N ALA A 11 -2.56 4.57 8.03
CA ALA A 11 -2.82 4.25 6.63
C ALA A 11 -1.57 3.73 5.92
N LEU A 12 -1.70 2.58 5.24
CA LEU A 12 -0.67 1.97 4.41
C LEU A 12 -1.04 2.09 2.94
N TYR A 13 -0.09 2.54 2.13
CA TYR A 13 -0.19 2.56 0.68
C TYR A 13 0.94 1.75 0.05
N ILE A 14 0.56 0.79 -0.79
CA ILE A 14 1.49 -0.01 -1.60
C ILE A 14 1.32 0.44 -3.05
N ARG A 15 2.30 1.17 -3.57
CA ARG A 15 2.34 1.60 -4.98
C ARG A 15 3.20 0.65 -5.79
N LEU A 16 2.61 -0.02 -6.79
CA LEU A 16 3.29 -1.01 -7.62
C LEU A 16 4.01 -0.38 -8.82
N SER A 17 3.47 0.70 -9.40
CA SER A 17 4.05 1.41 -10.55
C SER A 17 4.42 2.86 -10.22
N ASP A 18 5.59 3.33 -10.65
CA ASP A 18 6.00 4.75 -10.53
C ASP A 18 5.50 5.60 -11.72
N GLU A 19 4.79 5.00 -12.68
CA GLU A 19 4.21 5.72 -13.82
C GLU A 19 3.08 6.65 -13.37
N PRO A 20 3.02 7.90 -13.89
CA PRO A 20 1.84 8.73 -13.75
C PRO A 20 0.74 8.19 -14.66
N VAL A 21 -0.25 7.54 -14.05
CA VAL A 21 -1.39 6.93 -14.72
C VAL A 21 -2.66 7.31 -13.97
N GLU A 22 -3.72 7.63 -14.71
CA GLU A 22 -5.05 7.81 -14.12
C GLU A 22 -5.56 6.47 -13.60
N VAL A 23 -6.21 6.48 -12.45
CA VAL A 23 -6.71 5.27 -11.80
C VAL A 23 -8.17 5.42 -11.43
N THR A 24 -8.88 4.31 -11.47
CA THR A 24 -10.19 4.17 -10.82
C THR A 24 -9.97 3.49 -9.47
N THR A 25 -10.52 4.07 -8.41
CA THR A 25 -10.47 3.45 -7.08
C THR A 25 -11.65 2.50 -6.91
N GLN A 26 -11.35 1.21 -6.78
CA GLN A 26 -12.30 0.19 -6.38
C GLN A 26 -12.18 -0.04 -4.87
N ARG A 27 -13.26 0.23 -4.13
CA ARG A 27 -13.32 -0.03 -2.70
C ARG A 27 -13.78 -1.46 -2.43
N LEU A 28 -12.96 -2.24 -1.73
CA LEU A 28 -13.25 -3.64 -1.38
C LEU A 28 -13.92 -3.76 -0.01
N SER A 29 -13.55 -2.88 0.93
CA SER A 29 -14.18 -2.71 2.24
C SER A 29 -14.10 -1.25 2.69
N GLU A 30 -14.58 -0.94 3.89
CA GLU A 30 -14.39 0.40 4.47
C GLU A 30 -12.90 0.73 4.64
N GLU A 31 -12.04 -0.27 4.83
CA GLU A 31 -10.61 -0.11 5.09
C GLU A 31 -9.73 -0.35 3.86
N VAL A 32 -10.17 -1.17 2.90
CA VAL A 32 -9.30 -1.60 1.78
C VAL A 32 -9.82 -1.10 0.44
N ALA A 33 -8.92 -0.52 -0.35
CA ALA A 33 -9.18 -0.11 -1.73
C ALA A 33 -8.02 -0.46 -2.68
N ILE A 34 -8.36 -0.66 -3.95
CA ILE A 34 -7.44 -0.92 -5.05
C ILE A 34 -7.54 0.22 -6.07
N ASN A 35 -6.41 0.59 -6.66
CA ASN A 35 -6.37 1.56 -7.76
C ASN A 35 -6.08 0.84 -9.08
N ASP A 36 -7.08 0.75 -9.96
CA ASP A 36 -6.98 0.09 -11.25
C ASP A 36 -6.67 1.09 -12.36
N ALA A 37 -5.68 0.78 -13.20
CA ALA A 37 -5.43 1.51 -14.44
C ALA A 37 -6.42 1.08 -15.55
N PRO A 38 -6.65 1.92 -16.57
CA PRO A 38 -7.52 1.59 -17.71
C PRO A 38 -7.12 0.33 -18.48
N ASP A 39 -5.85 -0.07 -18.40
CA ASP A 39 -5.31 -1.29 -19.03
C ASP A 39 -5.50 -2.55 -18.18
N GLY A 40 -6.16 -2.43 -17.02
CA GLY A 40 -6.44 -3.53 -16.10
C GLY A 40 -5.31 -3.86 -15.13
N ARG A 41 -4.21 -3.10 -15.11
CA ARG A 41 -3.15 -3.26 -14.09
C ARG A 41 -3.56 -2.62 -12.77
N ILE A 42 -3.21 -3.28 -11.66
CA ILE A 42 -3.25 -2.65 -10.33
C ILE A 42 -2.05 -1.71 -10.17
N VAL A 43 -2.33 -0.45 -9.87
CA VAL A 43 -1.32 0.59 -9.65
C VAL A 43 -1.01 0.74 -8.16
N GLY A 44 -2.02 0.61 -7.32
CA GLY A 44 -1.89 0.84 -5.88
C GLY A 44 -2.91 0.07 -5.06
N ILE A 45 -2.56 -0.14 -3.79
CA ILE A 45 -3.42 -0.72 -2.76
C ILE A 45 -3.37 0.22 -1.56
N GLU A 46 -4.53 0.65 -1.08
CA GLU A 46 -4.72 1.45 0.13
C GLU A 46 -5.36 0.60 1.21
N ILE A 47 -4.80 0.66 2.42
CA ILE A 47 -5.28 -0.04 3.61
C ILE A 47 -5.33 0.97 4.76
N LEU A 48 -6.52 1.28 5.24
CA LEU A 48 -6.76 2.00 6.48
C LEU A 48 -6.71 1.04 7.67
N ASP A 49 -6.49 1.56 8.87
CA ASP A 49 -6.26 0.78 10.08
C ASP A 49 -5.23 -0.35 9.85
N ALA A 50 -4.16 -0.03 9.11
CA ALA A 50 -3.21 -1.01 8.60
C ALA A 50 -2.54 -1.83 9.71
N SER A 51 -2.45 -1.28 10.91
CA SER A 51 -1.92 -1.98 12.08
C SER A 51 -2.77 -3.16 12.58
N GLU A 52 -4.06 -3.20 12.25
CA GLU A 52 -4.94 -4.35 12.51
C GLU A 52 -4.59 -5.55 11.62
N TYR A 53 -3.99 -5.28 10.45
CA TYR A 53 -3.58 -6.31 9.49
C TYR A 53 -2.11 -6.71 9.65
N ILE A 54 -1.24 -5.80 10.10
CA ILE A 54 0.21 -6.00 10.15
C ILE A 54 0.70 -5.75 11.57
N SER A 55 1.02 -6.84 12.26
CA SER A 55 1.54 -6.79 13.63
C SER A 55 2.84 -5.98 13.71
N GLY A 56 2.91 -5.07 14.67
CA GLY A 56 4.09 -4.23 14.90
C GLY A 56 4.22 -3.04 13.94
N LEU A 57 3.33 -2.84 12.97
CA LEU A 57 3.40 -1.70 12.06
C LEU A 57 3.32 -0.36 12.82
N LYS A 58 2.41 -0.28 13.79
CA LYS A 58 2.16 0.94 14.59
C LYS A 58 3.22 1.22 15.66
N THR A 59 3.98 0.22 16.08
CA THR A 59 4.98 0.36 17.16
C THR A 59 6.41 0.29 16.65
N GLU A 60 6.70 -0.66 15.77
CA GLU A 60 8.04 -0.96 15.29
C GLU A 60 8.33 -0.42 13.89
N ARG A 61 7.29 -0.01 13.14
CA ARG A 61 7.42 0.46 11.74
C ARG A 61 8.13 -0.56 10.84
N LYS A 62 7.85 -1.85 11.04
CA LYS A 62 8.45 -2.94 10.26
C LYS A 62 7.42 -3.62 9.40
N ILE A 63 7.86 -4.02 8.21
CA ILE A 63 7.15 -4.96 7.35
C ILE A 63 8.14 -6.07 6.98
N ALA A 64 7.66 -7.30 6.86
CA ALA A 64 8.46 -8.40 6.32
C ALA A 64 8.39 -8.38 4.78
N LEU A 65 9.55 -8.58 4.14
CA LEU A 65 9.66 -8.78 2.70
C LEU A 65 10.41 -10.10 2.49
N GLU A 66 9.78 -11.04 1.78
CA GLU A 66 10.38 -12.34 1.49
C GLU A 66 10.82 -12.40 0.02
N ASN A 67 12.02 -12.93 -0.23
CA ASN A 67 12.60 -13.08 -1.58
C ASN A 67 12.76 -11.76 -2.37
N LEU A 68 12.79 -10.63 -1.67
CA LEU A 68 12.99 -9.30 -2.25
C LEU A 68 14.19 -8.63 -1.60
N ILE A 69 14.91 -7.84 -2.38
CA ILE A 69 15.99 -6.99 -1.90
C ILE A 69 15.42 -5.56 -1.82
N PRO A 70 15.31 -4.94 -0.64
CA PRO A 70 14.81 -3.58 -0.53
C PRO A 70 15.77 -2.63 -1.22
N MET A 71 15.24 -1.73 -2.05
CA MET A 71 16.02 -0.61 -2.57
C MET A 71 16.15 0.42 -1.47
N ILE A 72 17.38 0.69 -1.04
CA ILE A 72 17.70 1.74 -0.07
C ILE A 72 18.07 2.99 -0.88
N GLY A 73 17.37 4.09 -0.64
CA GLY A 73 17.62 5.41 -1.22
C GLY A 73 17.73 6.47 -0.13
#